data_AF-A0A7C1CPL4-F1
#
_entry.id   AF-A0A7C1CPL4-F1
#
_cell.length_a   1.000
_cell.length_b   1.000
_cell.length_c   1.000
_cell.angle_alpha   90.00
_cell.angle_beta   90.00
_cell.angle_gamma   90.00
#
_symmetry.space_group_name_H-M   'P 1'
#
loop_
_entity.id
_entity.type
_entity.pdbx_description
1 polymer ?
#
loop_
_entity_poly.entity_id
_entity_poly.type
_entity_poly.pdbx_seq_one_letter_code
_entity_poly.pdbx_strand_id
1 'polypeptide(L)'
;MVEGYFEKGEKYRETYEAHGRNLLAINNAIENYKKALKLDQNNILCHYRLGYAYHLMRRLMEASSEYEIVLKLDPPQTPSEEFFKLSLKYAPRIFANPKEYFKLKDLVAVIHPTKPIIAYNLFWEDDIDYPGDNDPSDHEVLWIEFNKSKGKVTGVYTYFHQAILFTEEAVKDADLHDQRGRINVQWGEHGSLPLGWEKLHPEAIFEKIGKRIKIKNMAQRYQELSKSIKNPHHPLAKDWPKKFVGSYKDFITFTKYIEIRRFLTKKKMVIISQWPNAVINQYFLNYNYFPKKQWPKE
;
A
#
# COMPACT_ATOMS: atom_id res chain seq x y z
N MET A 1 -1.61 17.94 29.15
CA MET A 1 -1.56 16.50 29.44
C MET A 1 -0.20 15.98 29.02
N VAL A 2 0.46 15.18 29.86
CA VAL A 2 1.74 14.55 29.50
C VAL A 2 1.47 13.55 28.38
N GLU A 3 2.22 13.64 27.29
CA GLU A 3 2.08 12.72 26.16
C GLU A 3 2.44 11.29 26.58
N GLY A 4 1.53 10.34 26.33
CA GLY A 4 1.72 8.92 26.60
C GLY A 4 2.80 8.30 25.73
N TYR A 5 3.27 7.10 26.13
CA TYR A 5 4.30 6.41 25.36
C TYR A 5 3.83 6.02 23.96
N PHE A 6 2.55 5.66 23.79
CA PHE A 6 2.02 5.30 22.48
C PHE A 6 2.07 6.49 21.50
N GLU A 7 1.62 7.67 21.92
CA GLU A 7 1.63 8.89 21.10
C GLU A 7 3.05 9.32 20.72
N LYS A 8 4.00 9.21 21.66
CA LYS A 8 5.43 9.40 21.36
C LYS A 8 5.91 8.41 20.30
N GLY A 9 5.52 7.14 20.43
CA GLY A 9 5.80 6.10 19.45
C GLY A 9 5.33 6.49 18.04
N GLU A 10 4.08 6.94 17.93
CA GLU A 10 3.51 7.41 16.65
C GLU A 10 4.27 8.60 16.07
N LYS A 11 4.64 9.60 16.87
CA LYS A 11 5.45 10.74 16.41
C LYS A 11 6.79 10.31 15.85
N TYR A 12 7.48 9.40 16.55
CA TYR A 12 8.78 8.89 16.11
C TYR A 12 8.65 8.04 14.84
N ARG A 13 7.59 7.22 14.72
CA ARG A 13 7.29 6.45 13.52
C ARG A 13 7.02 7.36 12.32
N GLU A 14 6.17 8.38 12.47
CA GLU A 14 5.93 9.35 11.40
C GLU A 14 7.20 10.13 11.04
N THR A 15 8.04 10.46 12.02
CA THR A 15 9.35 11.08 11.76
C THR A 15 10.24 10.18 10.91
N TYR A 16 10.25 8.86 11.17
CA TYR A 16 11.00 7.90 10.34
C TYR A 16 10.51 7.89 8.89
N GLU A 17 9.20 7.82 8.67
CA GLU A 17 8.59 7.77 7.33
C GLU A 17 8.78 9.10 6.58
N ALA A 18 8.65 10.22 7.28
CA ALA A 18 8.76 11.58 6.75
C ALA A 18 10.19 12.02 6.38
N HIS A 19 11.21 11.35 6.89
CA HIS A 19 12.61 11.74 6.70
C HIS A 19 13.48 10.63 6.06
N GLY A 20 12.86 9.56 5.54
CA GLY A 20 13.57 8.56 4.74
C GLY A 20 14.44 7.61 5.54
N ARG A 21 13.79 6.71 6.29
CA ARG A 21 14.43 5.60 7.03
C ARG A 21 15.42 6.02 8.14
N ASN A 22 15.08 7.05 8.93
CA ASN A 22 15.90 7.49 10.07
C ASN A 22 15.94 6.43 11.21
N LEU A 23 17.03 5.66 11.28
CA LEU A 23 17.18 4.56 12.25
C LEU A 23 16.99 4.98 13.72
N LEU A 24 17.38 6.20 14.09
CA LEU A 24 17.17 6.70 15.45
C LEU A 24 15.67 6.88 15.75
N ALA A 25 14.93 7.46 14.81
CA ALA A 25 13.50 7.69 14.97
C ALA A 25 12.74 6.37 15.12
N ILE A 26 12.98 5.37 14.27
CA ILE A 26 12.24 4.09 14.37
C ILE A 26 12.62 3.27 15.60
N ASN A 27 13.88 3.33 16.06
CA ASN A 27 14.27 2.72 17.33
C ASN A 27 13.57 3.40 18.51
N ASN A 28 13.45 4.73 18.50
CA ASN A 28 12.67 5.46 19.50
C ASN A 28 11.18 5.09 19.43
N ALA A 29 10.62 4.85 18.25
CA ALA A 29 9.25 4.38 18.12
C ALA A 29 9.06 3.02 18.80
N ILE A 30 9.93 2.05 18.49
CA ILE A 30 9.95 0.70 19.08
C ILE A 30 10.08 0.75 20.62
N GLU A 31 11.03 1.54 21.14
CA GLU A 31 11.22 1.77 22.58
C GLU A 31 9.94 2.27 23.27
N ASN A 32 9.27 3.23 22.65
CA ASN A 32 8.05 3.83 23.19
C ASN A 32 6.86 2.87 23.12
N TYR A 33 6.67 2.12 22.02
CA TYR A 33 5.64 1.08 21.96
C TYR A 33 5.86 -0.01 23.02
N LYS A 34 7.10 -0.44 23.25
CA LYS A 34 7.41 -1.39 24.34
C LYS A 34 7.06 -0.82 25.72
N LYS A 35 7.33 0.46 25.96
CA LYS A 35 6.95 1.13 27.22
C LYS A 35 5.42 1.24 27.36
N ALA A 36 4.70 1.51 26.27
CA ALA A 36 3.24 1.50 26.26
C ALA A 36 2.67 0.11 26.58
N LEU A 37 3.23 -0.96 25.99
CA LEU A 37 2.81 -2.34 26.28
C LEU A 37 3.12 -2.80 27.71
N LYS A 38 4.12 -2.20 28.39
CA LYS A 38 4.32 -2.44 29.84
C LYS A 38 3.17 -1.90 30.69
N LEU A 39 2.47 -0.87 30.21
CA LEU A 39 1.31 -0.27 30.89
C LEU A 39 0.01 -1.00 30.54
N ASP A 40 -0.14 -1.42 29.28
CA ASP A 40 -1.27 -2.20 28.79
C ASP A 40 -0.79 -3.29 27.84
N GLN A 41 -0.63 -4.50 28.37
CA GLN A 41 -0.10 -5.66 27.64
C GLN A 41 -1.05 -6.21 26.58
N ASN A 42 -2.31 -5.81 26.58
CA ASN A 42 -3.31 -6.30 25.62
C ASN A 42 -3.70 -5.21 24.61
N ASN A 43 -2.91 -4.13 24.52
CA ASN A 43 -3.18 -3.05 23.58
C ASN A 43 -2.91 -3.49 22.13
N ILE A 44 -3.98 -3.90 21.44
CA ILE A 44 -3.92 -4.44 20.07
C ILE A 44 -3.26 -3.45 19.10
N LEU A 45 -3.63 -2.18 19.17
CA LEU A 45 -3.07 -1.16 18.30
C LEU A 45 -1.57 -0.97 18.56
N CYS A 46 -1.13 -1.03 19.81
CA CYS A 46 0.28 -0.91 20.15
C CYS A 46 1.10 -2.13 19.67
N HIS A 47 0.59 -3.35 19.84
CA HIS A 47 1.19 -4.55 19.24
C HIS A 47 1.29 -4.41 17.72
N TYR A 48 0.22 -3.98 17.07
CA TYR A 48 0.22 -3.75 15.64
C TYR A 48 1.27 -2.72 15.20
N ARG A 49 1.37 -1.58 15.91
CA ARG A 49 2.35 -0.53 15.61
C ARG A 49 3.79 -0.98 15.86
N LEU A 50 4.01 -1.80 16.89
CA LEU A 50 5.30 -2.42 17.15
C LEU A 50 5.69 -3.41 16.04
N GLY A 51 4.76 -4.28 15.62
CA GLY A 51 4.94 -5.19 14.50
C GLY A 51 5.22 -4.45 13.19
N TYR A 52 4.48 -3.39 12.89
CA TYR A 52 4.71 -2.52 11.73
C TYR A 52 6.10 -1.86 11.78
N ALA A 53 6.52 -1.35 12.94
CA ALA A 53 7.85 -0.75 13.10
C ALA A 53 8.98 -1.77 12.93
N TYR A 54 8.80 -3.00 13.44
CA TYR A 54 9.73 -4.11 13.18
C TYR A 54 9.78 -4.48 11.71
N HIS A 55 8.63 -4.52 11.05
CA HIS A 55 8.54 -4.87 9.64
C HIS A 55 9.22 -3.83 8.74
N LEU A 56 9.03 -2.53 9.01
CA LEU A 56 9.78 -1.44 8.37
C LEU A 56 11.30 -1.58 8.54
N MET A 57 11.74 -2.16 9.65
CA MET A 57 13.14 -2.45 9.96
C MET A 57 13.63 -3.80 9.45
N ARG A 58 12.81 -4.53 8.68
CA ARG A 58 13.08 -5.90 8.20
C ARG A 58 13.38 -6.90 9.33
N ARG A 59 12.91 -6.62 10.55
CA ARG A 59 12.95 -7.52 11.71
C ARG A 59 11.77 -8.48 11.62
N LEU A 60 11.82 -9.38 10.64
CA LEU A 60 10.65 -10.14 10.17
C LEU A 60 10.09 -11.10 11.22
N MET A 61 10.96 -11.75 12.00
CA MET A 61 10.51 -12.64 13.07
C MET A 61 9.77 -11.88 14.15
N GLU A 62 10.32 -10.74 14.60
CA GLU A 62 9.67 -9.92 15.62
C GLU A 62 8.37 -9.29 15.09
N ALA A 63 8.35 -8.82 13.84
CA ALA A 63 7.13 -8.36 13.19
C ALA A 63 6.05 -9.43 13.16
N SER A 64 6.40 -10.65 12.74
CA SER A 64 5.49 -11.80 12.70
C SER A 64 4.93 -12.13 14.09
N SER A 65 5.77 -12.16 15.13
CA SER A 65 5.32 -12.43 16.49
C SER A 65 4.32 -11.38 17.00
N GLU A 66 4.57 -10.09 16.75
CA GLU A 66 3.64 -9.02 17.14
C GLU A 66 2.32 -9.11 16.35
N TYR A 67 2.37 -9.40 15.06
CA TYR A 67 1.17 -9.62 14.24
C TYR A 67 0.38 -10.86 14.68
N GLU A 68 1.05 -11.92 15.12
CA GLU A 68 0.37 -13.10 15.69
C GLU A 68 -0.40 -12.72 16.97
N ILE A 69 0.18 -11.88 17.84
CA ILE A 69 -0.52 -11.37 19.03
C ILE A 69 -1.74 -10.53 18.63
N VAL A 70 -1.59 -9.62 17.66
CA VAL A 70 -2.71 -8.82 17.12
C VAL A 70 -3.87 -9.72 16.69
N LEU A 71 -3.58 -10.79 15.93
CA LEU A 71 -4.59 -11.68 15.38
C LEU A 71 -5.11 -12.71 16.40
N LYS A 72 -4.44 -12.90 17.54
CA LYS A 72 -5.01 -13.61 18.70
C LYS A 72 -6.02 -12.74 19.46
N LEU A 73 -5.73 -11.45 19.60
CA LEU A 73 -6.57 -10.50 20.34
C LEU A 73 -7.76 -9.97 19.51
N ASP A 74 -7.58 -9.79 18.21
CA ASP A 74 -8.63 -9.43 17.24
C ASP A 74 -8.54 -10.35 16.01
N PRO A 75 -9.12 -11.56 16.10
CA PRO A 75 -9.04 -12.55 15.04
C PRO A 75 -9.69 -12.09 13.73
N PRO A 76 -9.09 -12.41 12.58
CA PRO A 76 -9.71 -12.15 11.30
C PRO A 76 -10.90 -13.09 11.07
N GLN A 77 -11.78 -12.70 10.16
CA GLN A 77 -12.89 -13.56 9.73
C GLN A 77 -12.61 -14.09 8.33
N THR A 78 -12.88 -15.38 8.15
CA THR A 78 -12.91 -15.98 6.81
C THR A 78 -14.06 -15.34 6.04
N PRO A 79 -13.84 -14.85 4.81
CA PRO A 79 -14.90 -14.19 4.07
C PRO A 79 -16.00 -15.20 3.73
N SER A 80 -17.25 -14.84 4.02
CA SER A 80 -18.41 -15.54 3.47
C SER A 80 -18.44 -15.40 1.94
N GLU A 81 -19.24 -16.23 1.26
CA GLU A 81 -19.47 -16.11 -0.19
C GLU A 81 -19.94 -14.70 -0.59
N GLU A 82 -20.73 -14.03 0.27
CA GLU A 82 -21.17 -12.65 0.06
C GLU A 82 -20.00 -11.67 0.07
N PHE A 83 -19.13 -11.74 1.09
CA PHE A 83 -17.94 -10.87 1.17
C PHE A 83 -16.93 -11.16 0.06
N PHE A 84 -16.82 -12.42 -0.37
CA PHE A 84 -16.02 -12.77 -1.53
C PHE A 84 -16.57 -12.12 -2.80
N LYS A 85 -17.88 -12.22 -3.06
CA LYS A 85 -18.55 -11.51 -4.17
C LYS A 85 -18.37 -10.00 -4.08
N LEU A 86 -18.38 -9.43 -2.89
CA LEU A 86 -18.13 -8.00 -2.65
C LEU A 86 -16.72 -7.58 -3.11
N SER A 87 -15.72 -8.39 -2.78
CA SER A 87 -14.33 -8.17 -3.23
C SER A 87 -14.19 -8.24 -4.76
N LEU A 88 -15.00 -9.07 -5.43
CA LEU A 88 -15.00 -9.13 -6.89
C LEU A 88 -15.77 -7.96 -7.52
N LYS A 89 -16.90 -7.57 -6.92
CA LYS A 89 -17.76 -6.48 -7.39
C LYS A 89 -17.01 -5.15 -7.41
N TYR A 90 -16.29 -4.83 -6.33
CA TYR A 90 -15.60 -3.56 -6.18
C TYR A 90 -14.11 -3.62 -6.55
N ALA A 91 -13.63 -4.74 -7.11
CA ALA A 91 -12.26 -4.85 -7.59
C ALA A 91 -12.03 -3.82 -8.72
N PRO A 92 -11.11 -2.85 -8.54
CA PRO A 92 -10.87 -1.83 -9.56
C PRO A 92 -10.36 -2.41 -10.88
N ARG A 93 -10.38 -1.59 -11.92
CA ARG A 93 -9.77 -1.90 -13.22
C ARG A 93 -8.36 -1.32 -13.24
N ILE A 94 -7.35 -2.19 -13.32
CA ILE A 94 -5.95 -1.79 -13.30
C ILE A 94 -5.43 -1.63 -14.73
N PHE A 95 -4.85 -0.47 -15.02
CA PHE A 95 -4.21 -0.15 -16.30
C PHE A 95 -2.76 0.26 -16.07
N ALA A 96 -1.82 -0.60 -16.44
CA ALA A 96 -0.41 -0.27 -16.37
C ALA A 96 0.08 0.42 -17.64
N ASN A 97 1.27 1.02 -17.56
CA ASN A 97 1.99 1.47 -18.75
C ASN A 97 2.24 0.26 -19.69
N PRO A 98 2.08 0.39 -21.02
CA PRO A 98 2.36 -0.68 -21.98
C PRO A 98 3.76 -1.28 -21.90
N LYS A 99 4.74 -0.46 -21.48
CA LYS A 99 6.14 -0.86 -21.32
C LYS A 99 6.47 -1.40 -19.94
N GLU A 100 5.46 -1.62 -19.08
CA GLU A 100 5.67 -2.18 -17.75
C GLU A 100 6.32 -3.55 -17.85
N TYR A 101 7.49 -3.67 -17.22
CA TYR A 101 8.37 -4.81 -17.27
C TYR A 101 7.96 -5.85 -16.23
N PHE A 102 7.65 -5.42 -15.01
CA PHE A 102 7.32 -6.29 -13.90
C PHE A 102 5.87 -6.75 -13.96
N LYS A 103 5.65 -8.04 -13.70
CA LYS A 103 4.29 -8.60 -13.64
C LYS A 103 3.72 -8.45 -12.23
N LEU A 104 2.40 -8.35 -12.15
CA LEU A 104 1.68 -8.55 -10.90
C LEU A 104 1.75 -10.03 -10.49
N LYS A 105 2.36 -10.35 -9.36
CA LYS A 105 2.51 -11.71 -8.80
C LYS A 105 1.27 -12.15 -8.03
N ASP A 106 0.84 -11.29 -7.11
CA ASP A 106 -0.18 -11.59 -6.12
C ASP A 106 -1.09 -10.39 -5.87
N LEU A 107 -2.26 -10.70 -5.33
CA LEU A 107 -3.25 -9.73 -4.90
C LEU A 107 -3.94 -10.27 -3.65
N VAL A 108 -3.95 -9.47 -2.58
CA VAL A 108 -4.74 -9.73 -1.37
C VAL A 108 -5.79 -8.66 -1.21
N ALA A 109 -7.07 -9.06 -1.14
CA ALA A 109 -8.15 -8.15 -0.76
C ALA A 109 -8.44 -8.27 0.75
N VAL A 110 -8.29 -7.16 1.48
CA VAL A 110 -8.63 -7.08 2.91
C VAL A 110 -9.86 -6.20 3.07
N ILE A 111 -10.95 -6.80 3.54
CA ILE A 111 -12.22 -6.13 3.78
C ILE A 111 -12.24 -5.64 5.22
N HIS A 112 -12.53 -4.36 5.43
CA HIS A 112 -12.65 -3.83 6.78
C HIS A 112 -13.91 -4.42 7.47
N PRO A 113 -13.85 -4.85 8.74
CA PRO A 113 -14.98 -5.51 9.42
C PRO A 113 -16.21 -4.60 9.58
N THR A 114 -16.01 -3.34 9.96
CA THR A 114 -17.09 -2.38 10.25
C THR A 114 -17.27 -1.28 9.20
N LYS A 115 -16.18 -0.72 8.65
CA LYS A 115 -16.23 0.33 7.61
C LYS A 115 -16.50 -0.31 6.23
N PRO A 116 -17.29 0.32 5.34
CA PRO A 116 -17.55 -0.21 4.01
C PRO A 116 -16.40 0.16 3.06
N ILE A 117 -15.23 -0.42 3.30
CA ILE A 117 -14.00 -0.19 2.54
C ILE A 117 -13.25 -1.50 2.33
N ILE A 118 -12.65 -1.67 1.15
CA ILE A 118 -11.79 -2.80 0.81
C ILE A 118 -10.41 -2.26 0.43
N ALA A 119 -9.36 -2.79 1.04
CA ALA A 119 -7.98 -2.60 0.61
C ALA A 119 -7.61 -3.69 -0.42
N TYR A 120 -7.08 -3.30 -1.57
CA TYR A 120 -6.49 -4.23 -2.54
C TYR A 120 -4.99 -4.03 -2.55
N ASN A 121 -4.27 -5.05 -2.07
CA ASN A 121 -2.83 -5.05 -1.91
C ASN A 121 -2.21 -5.80 -3.10
N LEU A 122 -1.55 -5.06 -3.98
CA LEU A 122 -0.95 -5.52 -5.22
C LEU A 122 0.54 -5.80 -4.98
N PHE A 123 1.01 -6.99 -5.36
CA PHE A 123 2.42 -7.38 -5.21
C PHE A 123 3.03 -7.60 -6.58
N TRP A 124 3.89 -6.68 -7.01
CA TRP A 124 4.61 -6.74 -8.29
C TRP A 124 5.90 -7.54 -8.15
N GLU A 125 6.48 -7.96 -9.26
CA GLU A 125 7.74 -8.72 -9.26
C GLU A 125 8.88 -8.00 -8.58
N ASP A 126 9.02 -6.69 -8.80
CA ASP A 126 10.07 -5.86 -8.20
C ASP A 126 9.78 -4.36 -8.42
N ASP A 127 10.65 -3.47 -7.93
CA ASP A 127 10.69 -2.03 -8.24
C ASP A 127 11.98 -1.71 -9.02
N ILE A 128 11.83 -1.03 -10.17
CA ILE A 128 12.92 -0.75 -11.12
C ILE A 128 14.13 -0.04 -10.48
N ASP A 129 13.93 0.74 -9.42
CA ASP A 129 14.98 1.51 -8.76
C ASP A 129 15.67 0.78 -7.60
N TYR A 130 15.14 -0.37 -7.17
CA TYR A 130 15.56 -1.05 -5.94
C TYR A 130 15.97 -2.52 -6.13
N PRO A 131 16.79 -2.88 -7.13
CA PRO A 131 17.16 -4.27 -7.44
C PRO A 131 17.93 -5.05 -6.36
N GLY A 132 18.27 -4.41 -5.24
CA GLY A 132 19.11 -4.98 -4.19
C GLY A 132 18.65 -4.59 -2.79
N ASP A 133 17.41 -4.14 -2.63
CA ASP A 133 16.86 -3.88 -1.29
C ASP A 133 16.41 -5.16 -0.56
N ASN A 134 16.51 -6.31 -1.23
CA ASN A 134 16.11 -7.64 -0.78
C ASN A 134 14.60 -7.76 -0.51
N ASP A 135 13.77 -6.89 -1.07
CA ASP A 135 12.32 -7.10 -1.10
C ASP A 135 11.95 -7.91 -2.36
N PRO A 136 11.40 -9.14 -2.21
CA PRO A 136 11.09 -10.02 -3.33
C PRO A 136 9.81 -9.60 -4.10
N SER A 137 9.26 -8.44 -3.77
CA SER A 137 8.12 -7.83 -4.43
C SER A 137 8.02 -6.37 -4.04
N ASP A 138 7.65 -5.54 -5.01
CA ASP A 138 7.11 -4.21 -4.72
C ASP A 138 5.63 -4.33 -4.33
N HIS A 139 5.28 -3.78 -3.18
CA HIS A 139 3.93 -3.80 -2.64
C HIS A 139 3.27 -2.46 -2.92
N GLU A 140 2.07 -2.45 -3.47
CA GLU A 140 1.25 -1.26 -3.65
C GLU A 140 -0.15 -1.50 -3.10
N VAL A 141 -0.82 -0.45 -2.65
CA VAL A 141 -2.15 -0.56 -2.04
C VAL A 141 -3.08 0.53 -2.56
N LEU A 142 -4.32 0.16 -2.74
CA LEU A 142 -5.43 1.05 -3.04
C LEU A 142 -6.63 0.66 -2.19
N TRP A 143 -7.56 1.60 -2.00
CA TRP A 143 -8.76 1.37 -1.22
C TRP A 143 -10.01 1.82 -1.96
N ILE A 144 -11.05 1.00 -1.89
CA ILE A 144 -12.36 1.29 -2.48
C ILE A 144 -13.37 1.40 -1.34
N GLU A 145 -13.85 2.62 -1.08
CA GLU A 145 -14.98 2.90 -0.20
C GLU A 145 -16.28 2.74 -1.00
N PHE A 146 -17.31 2.21 -0.35
CA PHE A 146 -18.61 1.95 -0.98
C PHE A 146 -19.77 2.15 0.00
N ASN A 147 -20.98 2.21 -0.53
CA ASN A 147 -22.20 2.21 0.23
C ASN A 147 -22.89 0.84 0.09
N LYS A 148 -23.01 0.10 1.20
CA LYS A 148 -23.60 -1.25 1.22
C LYS A 148 -25.04 -1.27 0.72
N SER A 149 -25.90 -0.33 1.13
CA SER A 149 -27.32 -0.32 0.78
C SER A 149 -27.59 0.12 -0.65
N LYS A 150 -26.84 1.11 -1.15
CA LYS A 150 -26.94 1.59 -2.54
C LYS A 150 -26.15 0.73 -3.52
N GLY A 151 -25.23 -0.09 -3.02
CA GLY A 151 -24.34 -0.91 -3.84
C GLY A 151 -23.40 -0.10 -4.73
N LYS A 152 -23.05 1.14 -4.33
CA LYS A 152 -22.26 2.10 -5.11
C LYS A 152 -20.90 2.39 -4.49
N VAL A 153 -19.87 2.57 -5.31
CA VAL A 153 -18.58 3.13 -4.88
C VAL A 153 -18.78 4.58 -4.47
N THR A 154 -18.18 4.96 -3.34
CA THR A 154 -18.22 6.32 -2.79
C THR A 154 -16.82 6.91 -2.63
N GLY A 155 -15.77 6.09 -2.71
CA GLY A 155 -14.41 6.60 -2.76
C GLY A 155 -13.42 5.66 -3.41
N VAL A 156 -12.47 6.24 -4.14
CA VAL A 156 -11.36 5.53 -4.78
C VAL A 156 -10.07 6.20 -4.33
N TYR A 157 -9.30 5.48 -3.51
CA TYR A 157 -8.06 5.96 -2.92
C TYR A 157 -6.89 5.14 -3.46
N THR A 158 -5.79 5.79 -3.79
CA THR A 158 -4.55 5.10 -4.17
C THR A 158 -3.37 5.57 -3.33
N TYR A 159 -2.41 4.69 -3.15
CA TYR A 159 -1.09 5.05 -2.64
C TYR A 159 -0.18 5.45 -3.82
N PHE A 160 0.40 6.64 -3.75
CA PHE A 160 1.35 7.14 -4.75
C PHE A 160 2.56 7.71 -4.02
N HIS A 161 3.60 6.89 -3.82
CA HIS A 161 4.88 7.33 -3.26
C HIS A 161 4.74 8.12 -1.96
N GLN A 162 4.06 7.54 -0.96
CA GLN A 162 3.69 8.14 0.32
C GLN A 162 2.48 9.08 0.32
N ALA A 163 2.05 9.59 -0.83
CA ALA A 163 0.81 10.34 -0.93
C ALA A 163 -0.40 9.40 -1.00
N ILE A 164 -1.50 9.78 -0.36
CA ILE A 164 -2.81 9.15 -0.60
C ILE A 164 -3.58 10.06 -1.53
N LEU A 165 -3.94 9.54 -2.71
CA LEU A 165 -4.65 10.28 -3.74
C LEU A 165 -6.12 9.87 -3.76
N PHE A 166 -6.99 10.83 -4.08
CA PHE A 166 -8.42 10.64 -4.24
C PHE A 166 -8.95 11.62 -5.28
N THR A 167 -9.91 11.19 -6.10
CA THR A 167 -10.64 12.05 -7.04
C THR A 167 -12.11 11.67 -7.10
N GLU A 168 -12.98 12.66 -7.31
CA GLU A 168 -14.40 12.39 -7.62
C GLU A 168 -14.54 11.76 -9.01
N GLU A 169 -13.64 12.08 -9.93
CA GLU A 169 -13.62 11.52 -11.28
C GLU A 169 -13.45 10.00 -11.26
N ALA A 170 -12.63 9.45 -10.37
CA ALA A 170 -12.49 8.01 -10.24
C ALA A 170 -13.75 7.34 -9.66
N VAL A 171 -14.50 8.02 -8.80
CA VAL A 171 -15.79 7.55 -8.30
C VAL A 171 -16.85 7.57 -9.41
N LYS A 172 -16.91 8.66 -10.19
CA LYS A 172 -17.81 8.78 -11.36
C LYS A 172 -17.50 7.70 -12.40
N ASP A 173 -16.22 7.45 -12.67
CA ASP A 173 -15.79 6.37 -13.56
C ASP A 173 -16.19 5.00 -13.02
N ALA A 174 -16.09 4.75 -11.70
CA ALA A 174 -16.59 3.51 -11.11
C ALA A 174 -18.09 3.33 -11.36
N ASP A 175 -18.90 4.37 -11.18
CA ASP A 175 -20.36 4.30 -11.39
C ASP A 175 -20.73 3.94 -12.84
N LEU A 176 -19.93 4.40 -13.81
CA LEU A 176 -20.09 4.10 -15.24
C LEU A 176 -19.60 2.70 -15.64
N HIS A 177 -18.84 2.01 -14.78
CA HIS A 177 -18.18 0.75 -15.11
C HIS A 177 -18.40 -0.31 -14.03
N ASP A 178 -19.66 -0.60 -13.75
CA ASP A 178 -20.09 -1.66 -12.83
C ASP A 178 -19.47 -1.55 -11.43
N GLN A 179 -19.27 -0.32 -10.95
CA GLN A 179 -18.68 -0.01 -9.65
C GLN A 179 -17.19 -0.36 -9.55
N ARG A 180 -16.49 -0.39 -10.69
CA ARG A 180 -15.05 -0.72 -10.79
C ARG A 180 -14.27 0.46 -11.33
N GLY A 181 -13.80 1.31 -10.44
CA GLY A 181 -13.01 2.49 -10.79
C GLY A 181 -11.70 2.14 -11.50
N ARG A 182 -11.30 2.98 -12.44
CA ARG A 182 -10.03 2.90 -13.15
C ARG A 182 -8.88 3.40 -12.28
N ILE A 183 -7.84 2.58 -12.19
CA ILE A 183 -6.57 2.91 -11.56
C ILE A 183 -5.45 2.74 -12.59
N ASN A 184 -4.64 3.77 -12.73
CA ASN A 184 -3.46 3.77 -13.59
C ASN A 184 -2.22 3.41 -12.74
N VAL A 185 -1.29 2.65 -13.30
CA VAL A 185 -0.06 2.22 -12.60
C VAL A 185 1.15 2.79 -13.32
N GLN A 186 1.94 3.56 -12.58
CA GLN A 186 3.19 4.14 -13.07
C GLN A 186 4.17 3.04 -13.52
N TRP A 187 4.88 3.32 -14.61
CA TRP A 187 5.95 2.45 -15.10
C TRP A 187 7.09 2.29 -14.08
N GLY A 188 7.49 1.04 -13.83
CA GLY A 188 8.71 0.64 -13.12
C GLY A 188 8.66 0.77 -11.59
N GLU A 189 8.09 1.87 -11.08
CA GLU A 189 7.99 2.15 -9.64
C GLU A 189 6.55 1.95 -9.08
N HIS A 190 5.62 1.49 -9.93
CA HIS A 190 4.22 1.11 -9.63
C HIS A 190 3.32 2.06 -8.83
N GLY A 191 3.71 3.31 -8.60
CA GLY A 191 2.85 4.31 -7.98
C GLY A 191 1.45 4.34 -8.61
N SER A 192 0.42 4.15 -7.78
CA SER A 192 -0.96 4.01 -8.24
C SER A 192 -1.67 5.36 -8.32
N LEU A 193 -2.36 5.61 -9.43
CA LEU A 193 -2.99 6.90 -9.76
C LEU A 193 -4.48 6.70 -10.02
N PRO A 194 -5.38 7.44 -9.35
CA PRO A 194 -6.80 7.42 -9.69
C PRO A 194 -7.05 8.16 -11.01
N LEU A 195 -8.18 7.94 -11.68
CA LEU A 195 -8.56 8.78 -12.82
C LEU A 195 -8.64 10.27 -12.42
N GLY A 196 -8.13 11.19 -13.24
CA GLY A 196 -8.09 12.62 -12.92
C GLY A 196 -6.91 13.06 -12.05
N TRP A 197 -5.95 12.15 -11.81
CA TRP A 197 -4.71 12.42 -11.08
C TRP A 197 -3.92 13.62 -11.63
N GLU A 198 -4.10 13.98 -12.89
CA GLU A 198 -3.40 15.08 -13.57
C GLU A 198 -3.62 16.44 -12.89
N LYS A 199 -4.75 16.58 -12.16
CA LYS A 199 -5.12 17.78 -11.41
C LYS A 199 -4.55 17.80 -9.99
N LEU A 200 -3.95 16.70 -9.53
CA LEU A 200 -3.49 16.55 -8.17
C LEU A 200 -2.04 17.04 -8.00
N HIS A 201 -1.78 17.58 -6.82
CA HIS A 201 -0.43 17.88 -6.33
C HIS A 201 -0.15 16.91 -5.18
N PRO A 202 0.61 15.82 -5.41
CA PRO A 202 0.74 14.75 -4.43
C PRO A 202 1.54 15.25 -3.21
N GLU A 203 0.95 15.07 -2.03
CA GLU A 203 1.57 15.41 -0.74
C GLU A 203 1.43 14.24 0.23
N ALA A 204 2.49 13.93 0.97
CA ALA A 204 2.46 13.04 2.12
C ALA A 204 2.17 13.85 3.39
N ILE A 205 1.16 13.45 4.14
CA ILE A 205 0.67 14.13 5.34
C ILE A 205 1.03 13.29 6.56
N PHE A 206 1.78 13.89 7.49
CA PHE A 206 2.20 13.29 8.76
C PHE A 206 1.63 14.12 9.90
N GLU A 207 0.44 13.73 10.38
CA GLU A 207 -0.38 14.52 11.29
C GLU A 207 0.23 14.65 12.69
N LYS A 208 0.86 13.59 13.20
CA LYS A 208 1.43 13.56 14.56
C LYS A 208 2.62 14.50 14.71
N ILE A 209 3.30 14.79 13.61
CA ILE A 209 4.40 15.76 13.55
C ILE A 209 4.04 17.05 12.81
N GLY A 210 2.78 17.23 12.41
CA GLY A 210 2.29 18.43 11.73
C GLY A 210 3.00 18.75 10.40
N LYS A 211 3.51 17.73 9.70
CA LYS A 211 4.36 17.91 8.52
C LYS A 211 3.63 17.51 7.24
N ARG A 212 3.82 18.31 6.19
CA ARG A 212 3.39 17.99 4.82
C ARG A 212 4.61 17.99 3.90
N ILE A 213 4.76 16.94 3.11
CA ILE A 213 5.90 16.76 2.21
C ILE A 213 5.38 16.68 0.78
N LYS A 214 5.88 17.55 -0.09
CA LYS A 214 5.60 17.48 -1.52
C LYS A 214 6.25 16.24 -2.10
N ILE A 215 5.46 15.44 -2.81
CA ILE A 215 5.91 14.25 -3.50
C ILE A 215 6.16 14.59 -4.97
N LYS A 216 7.17 13.94 -5.58
CA LYS A 216 7.47 14.13 -7.00
C LYS A 216 6.26 13.70 -7.84
N ASN A 217 5.81 14.58 -8.73
CA ASN A 217 4.73 14.27 -9.65
C ASN A 217 5.22 13.42 -10.85
N MET A 218 4.30 12.99 -11.71
CA MET A 218 4.62 12.16 -12.88
C MET A 218 5.59 12.82 -13.86
N ALA A 219 5.55 14.14 -14.03
CA ALA A 219 6.47 14.86 -14.91
C ALA A 219 7.90 14.84 -14.36
N GLN A 220 8.08 15.05 -13.05
CA GLN A 220 9.38 14.96 -12.38
C GLN A 220 9.92 13.54 -12.42
N ARG A 221 9.08 12.53 -12.15
CA ARG A 221 9.47 11.12 -12.23
C ARG A 221 9.87 10.70 -13.64
N TYR A 222 9.13 11.14 -14.66
CA TYR A 222 9.53 10.95 -16.05
C TYR A 222 10.89 11.56 -16.38
N GLN A 223 11.17 12.77 -15.90
CA GLN A 223 12.48 13.42 -16.12
C GLN A 223 13.64 12.63 -15.51
N GLU A 224 13.42 11.93 -14.40
CA GLU A 224 14.42 11.07 -13.76
C GLU A 224 14.54 9.73 -14.50
N LEU A 225 13.43 9.02 -14.63
CA LEU A 225 13.39 7.69 -15.22
C LEU A 225 13.74 7.68 -16.70
N SER A 226 13.54 8.76 -17.46
CA SER A 226 13.99 8.88 -18.85
C SER A 226 15.49 9.10 -18.99
N LYS A 227 16.19 9.51 -17.93
CA LYS A 227 17.65 9.59 -17.90
C LYS A 227 18.26 8.25 -17.55
N SER A 228 17.89 7.72 -16.39
CA SER A 228 18.38 6.43 -15.87
C SER A 228 17.52 5.99 -14.68
N ILE A 229 17.42 4.68 -14.48
CA ILE A 229 17.03 4.09 -13.20
C ILE A 229 18.15 4.31 -12.17
N LYS A 230 17.86 4.17 -10.88
CA LYS A 230 18.78 4.49 -9.78
C LYS A 230 20.05 3.63 -9.77
N ASN A 231 19.94 2.34 -10.10
CA ASN A 231 21.04 1.37 -10.02
C ASN A 231 21.18 0.54 -11.30
N PRO A 232 21.49 1.15 -12.47
CA PRO A 232 21.39 0.51 -13.77
C PRO A 232 22.40 -0.63 -13.99
N HIS A 233 23.50 -0.64 -13.25
CA HIS A 233 24.56 -1.65 -13.35
C HIS A 233 24.51 -2.70 -12.23
N HIS A 234 23.45 -2.71 -11.41
CA HIS A 234 23.29 -3.74 -10.38
C HIS A 234 23.17 -5.13 -11.02
N PRO A 235 23.88 -6.17 -10.52
CA PRO A 235 23.85 -7.51 -11.12
C PRO A 235 22.45 -8.12 -11.23
N LEU A 236 21.58 -7.88 -10.24
CA LEU A 236 20.18 -8.35 -10.25
C LEU A 236 19.30 -7.57 -11.24
N ALA A 237 19.69 -6.34 -11.61
CA ALA A 237 18.99 -5.54 -12.61
C ALA A 237 19.52 -5.77 -14.02
N LYS A 238 20.39 -6.76 -14.27
CA LYS A 238 21.13 -6.90 -15.55
C LYS A 238 20.22 -6.83 -16.77
N ASP A 239 19.06 -7.48 -16.73
CA ASP A 239 18.10 -7.59 -17.82
C ASP A 239 16.97 -6.55 -17.75
N TRP A 240 16.96 -5.70 -16.71
CA TRP A 240 15.94 -4.68 -16.53
C TRP A 240 16.13 -3.51 -17.49
N PRO A 241 15.03 -2.82 -17.89
CA PRO A 241 15.12 -1.53 -18.54
C PRO A 241 15.97 -0.55 -17.72
N LYS A 242 16.94 0.11 -18.37
CA LYS A 242 17.84 1.05 -17.68
C LYS A 242 17.28 2.46 -17.56
N LYS A 243 16.19 2.73 -18.27
CA LYS A 243 15.46 4.00 -18.31
C LYS A 243 14.14 3.79 -19.03
N PHE A 244 13.21 4.70 -18.84
CA PHE A 244 12.04 4.79 -19.69
C PHE A 244 12.45 5.33 -21.08
N VAL A 245 12.07 4.62 -22.15
CA VAL A 245 12.28 5.06 -23.52
C VAL A 245 10.95 5.49 -24.11
N GLY A 246 10.81 6.74 -24.54
CA GLY A 246 9.59 7.30 -25.11
C GLY A 246 9.39 8.76 -24.69
N SER A 247 8.32 9.37 -25.18
CA SER A 247 7.89 10.70 -24.77
C SER A 247 7.20 10.69 -23.41
N TYR A 248 6.98 11.86 -22.81
CA TYR A 248 6.16 11.98 -21.60
C TYR A 248 4.73 11.44 -21.82
N LYS A 249 4.17 11.66 -23.01
CA LYS A 249 2.86 11.12 -23.38
C LYS A 249 2.86 9.59 -23.32
N ASP A 250 3.92 8.94 -23.79
CA ASP A 250 4.06 7.48 -23.69
C ASP A 250 4.18 7.02 -22.24
N PHE A 251 4.88 7.79 -21.39
CA PHE A 251 5.05 7.48 -19.96
C PHE A 251 3.73 7.49 -19.19
N ILE A 252 2.84 8.42 -19.51
CA ILE A 252 1.50 8.53 -18.90
C ILE A 252 0.40 7.84 -19.71
N THR A 253 0.77 7.02 -20.70
CA THR A 253 -0.19 6.18 -21.42
C THR A 253 -0.39 4.88 -20.66
N PHE A 254 -1.63 4.59 -20.28
CA PHE A 254 -2.00 3.40 -19.51
C PHE A 254 -3.04 2.58 -20.27
N THR A 255 -2.59 1.60 -21.05
CA THR A 255 -3.48 0.75 -21.87
C THR A 255 -3.31 -0.74 -21.62
N LYS A 256 -2.30 -1.16 -20.83
CA LYS A 256 -2.11 -2.56 -20.44
C LYS A 256 -3.10 -2.91 -19.31
N TYR A 257 -4.27 -3.41 -19.68
CA TYR A 257 -5.28 -3.85 -18.72
C TYR A 257 -4.85 -5.13 -17.99
N ILE A 258 -4.99 -5.15 -16.66
CA ILE A 258 -4.72 -6.29 -15.81
C ILE A 258 -6.03 -6.69 -15.11
N GLU A 259 -6.58 -7.85 -15.48
CA GLU A 259 -7.81 -8.39 -14.89
C GLU A 259 -7.53 -9.00 -13.51
N ILE A 260 -7.57 -8.14 -12.48
CA ILE A 260 -7.21 -8.53 -11.12
C ILE A 260 -8.20 -9.49 -10.45
N ARG A 261 -9.47 -9.58 -10.92
CA ARG A 261 -10.44 -10.55 -10.37
C ARG A 261 -10.00 -11.99 -10.60
N ARG A 262 -9.17 -12.24 -11.63
CA ARG A 262 -8.59 -13.57 -11.87
C ARG A 262 -7.67 -14.01 -10.73
N PHE A 263 -6.96 -13.09 -10.09
CA PHE A 263 -6.10 -13.40 -8.95
C PHE A 263 -6.95 -13.77 -7.73
N LEU A 264 -8.00 -13.00 -7.45
CA LEU A 264 -8.94 -13.27 -6.36
C LEU A 264 -9.67 -14.60 -6.55
N THR A 265 -10.15 -14.90 -7.76
CA THR A 265 -10.84 -16.17 -8.05
C THR A 265 -9.90 -17.37 -8.03
N LYS A 266 -8.66 -17.24 -8.52
CA LYS A 266 -7.69 -18.34 -8.56
C LYS A 266 -7.06 -18.63 -7.20
N LYS A 267 -6.60 -17.59 -6.49
CA LYS A 267 -5.83 -17.73 -5.23
C LYS A 267 -6.71 -17.60 -3.98
N LYS A 268 -7.91 -17.03 -4.11
CA LYS A 268 -8.86 -16.80 -3.01
C LYS A 268 -8.26 -16.08 -1.80
N MET A 269 -7.31 -15.18 -2.06
CA MET A 269 -6.65 -14.36 -1.04
C MET A 269 -7.54 -13.16 -0.67
N VAL A 270 -8.62 -13.46 0.04
CA VAL A 270 -9.59 -12.49 0.56
C VAL A 270 -9.76 -12.75 2.04
N ILE A 271 -9.75 -11.71 2.86
CA ILE A 271 -9.96 -11.83 4.31
C ILE A 271 -10.65 -10.60 4.88
N ILE A 272 -11.37 -10.76 5.99
CA ILE A 272 -11.97 -9.66 6.72
C ILE A 272 -11.12 -9.40 7.95
N SER A 273 -10.53 -8.20 8.05
CA SER A 273 -9.72 -7.81 9.21
C SER A 273 -9.51 -6.30 9.26
N GLN A 274 -9.32 -5.77 10.46
CA GLN A 274 -8.87 -4.39 10.67
C GLN A 274 -7.35 -4.22 10.40
N TRP A 275 -6.60 -5.31 10.30
CA TRP A 275 -5.13 -5.33 10.32
C TRP A 275 -4.49 -5.89 9.03
N PRO A 276 -4.53 -5.16 7.88
CA PRO A 276 -4.06 -5.66 6.59
C PRO A 276 -2.67 -6.30 6.61
N ASN A 277 -1.64 -5.62 7.14
CA ASN A 277 -0.29 -6.19 7.13
C ASN A 277 -0.19 -7.47 7.97
N ALA A 278 -0.89 -7.54 9.11
CA ALA A 278 -0.88 -8.72 9.96
C ALA A 278 -1.47 -9.93 9.23
N VAL A 279 -2.64 -9.77 8.58
CA VAL A 279 -3.27 -10.88 7.86
C VAL A 279 -2.53 -11.28 6.58
N ILE A 280 -1.96 -10.33 5.85
CA ILE A 280 -1.15 -10.62 4.66
C ILE A 280 0.08 -11.44 5.07
N ASN A 281 0.74 -11.04 6.16
CA ASN A 281 1.93 -11.69 6.69
C ASN A 281 1.65 -13.10 7.22
N GLN A 282 0.53 -13.30 7.94
CA GLN A 282 0.24 -14.58 8.58
C GLN A 282 -0.47 -15.61 7.69
N TYR A 283 -1.28 -15.18 6.69
CA TYR A 283 -2.17 -16.10 5.98
C TYR A 283 -1.89 -16.27 4.49
N PHE A 284 -1.20 -15.35 3.81
CA PHE A 284 -1.21 -15.33 2.35
C PHE A 284 0.15 -15.40 1.69
N LEU A 285 1.11 -14.59 2.10
CA LEU A 285 2.39 -14.49 1.40
C LEU A 285 3.43 -15.40 2.05
N ASN A 286 4.10 -16.20 1.23
CA ASN A 286 5.25 -17.02 1.62
C ASN A 286 6.59 -16.29 1.39
N TYR A 287 6.54 -14.98 1.14
CA TYR A 287 7.70 -14.12 0.90
C TYR A 287 7.52 -12.78 1.63
N ASN A 288 8.62 -12.11 1.94
CA ASN A 288 8.58 -10.79 2.58
C ASN A 288 8.04 -9.70 1.64
N TYR A 289 7.48 -8.64 2.18
CA TYR A 289 7.06 -7.46 1.43
C TYR A 289 7.27 -6.21 2.28
N PHE A 290 7.26 -5.03 1.67
CA PHE A 290 7.32 -3.77 2.42
C PHE A 290 5.93 -3.43 2.98
N PRO A 291 5.75 -3.22 4.29
CA PRO A 291 4.44 -2.93 4.87
C PRO A 291 3.93 -1.56 4.42
N LYS A 292 2.62 -1.44 4.21
CA LYS A 292 1.98 -0.16 3.82
C LYS A 292 1.03 0.34 4.90
N LYS A 293 0.64 1.61 4.79
CA LYS A 293 -0.43 2.17 5.61
C LYS A 293 -1.69 1.30 5.51
N GLN A 294 -2.42 1.13 6.61
CA GLN A 294 -3.55 0.18 6.65
C GLN A 294 -4.78 0.68 5.90
N TRP A 295 -5.16 1.92 6.19
CA TRP A 295 -6.40 2.55 5.72
C TRP A 295 -6.08 3.99 5.31
N PRO A 296 -6.80 4.56 4.32
CA PRO A 296 -6.48 5.88 3.79
C PRO A 296 -6.80 7.00 4.79
N LYS A 297 -7.67 6.73 5.76
CA LYS A 297 -8.02 7.60 6.89
C LYS A 297 -7.90 6.76 8.16
N GLU A 298 -7.07 7.18 9.10
CA GLU A 298 -6.94 6.51 10.42
C GLU A 298 -8.09 6.93 11.33
#